data_AF-A0A133MHU4-F1
#
_entry.id   AF-A0A133MHU4-F1
#
_cell.length_a   1.000
_cell.length_b   1.000
_cell.length_c   1.000
_cell.angle_alpha   90.00
_cell.angle_beta   90.00
_cell.angle_gamma   90.00
#
_symmetry.space_group_name_H-M   'P 1'
#
loop_
_entity.id
_entity.type
_entity.pdbx_description
1 polymer ?
#
loop_
_entity_poly.entity_id
_entity_poly.type
_entity_poly.pdbx_seq_one_letter_code
_entity_poly.pdbx_strand_id
1 'polypeptide(L)'
;MDARRMSLNAIKEGLEKGKYIENRVLNIVNYIIKNEVTIREAAKVFGVSKSTVYLDTTSRILEINPQKAMEVEKIILQNKSKRAMRGVKARKIKSLGRTS
;
A
#
# COMPACT_ATOMS: atom_id res chain seq x y z
N MET A 1 -12.70 -39.58 -5.81
CA MET A 1 -11.99 -38.49 -6.52
C MET A 1 -10.56 -38.96 -6.75
N ASP A 2 -10.03 -38.80 -7.96
CA ASP A 2 -8.77 -39.43 -8.37
C ASP A 2 -7.56 -38.50 -8.16
N ALA A 3 -6.37 -39.04 -7.86
CA ALA A 3 -5.20 -38.27 -7.42
C ALA A 3 -4.75 -37.21 -8.44
N ARG A 4 -4.90 -37.49 -9.74
CA ARG A 4 -4.62 -36.53 -10.84
C ARG A 4 -5.59 -35.34 -10.87
N ARG A 5 -6.85 -35.53 -10.46
CA ARG A 5 -7.83 -34.43 -10.38
C ARG A 5 -7.56 -33.55 -9.16
N MET A 6 -7.10 -34.13 -8.05
CA MET A 6 -6.74 -33.37 -6.85
C MET A 6 -5.50 -32.51 -7.08
N SER A 7 -4.48 -33.02 -7.78
CA SER A 7 -3.28 -32.25 -8.11
C SER A 7 -3.56 -31.07 -9.06
N LEU A 8 -4.40 -31.27 -10.08
CA LEU A 8 -4.84 -30.20 -10.99
C LEU A 8 -5.61 -29.09 -10.26
N ASN A 9 -6.47 -29.44 -9.30
CA ASN A 9 -7.22 -28.45 -8.51
C ASN A 9 -6.29 -27.63 -7.61
N ALA A 10 -5.33 -28.26 -6.93
CA ALA A 10 -4.37 -27.56 -6.09
C ALA A 10 -3.50 -26.57 -6.90
N ILE A 11 -3.08 -26.94 -8.11
CA ILE A 11 -2.34 -26.07 -9.03
C ILE A 11 -3.21 -24.89 -9.49
N LYS A 12 -4.47 -25.15 -9.86
CA LYS A 12 -5.42 -24.09 -10.23
C LYS A 12 -5.69 -23.12 -9.08
N GLU A 13 -5.91 -23.63 -7.87
CA GLU A 13 -6.13 -22.79 -6.68
C GLU A 13 -4.91 -21.90 -6.36
N GLY A 14 -3.69 -22.43 -6.53
CA GLY A 14 -2.47 -21.64 -6.40
C GLY A 14 -2.36 -20.53 -7.44
N LEU A 15 -2.69 -20.84 -8.71
CA LEU A 15 -2.66 -19.89 -9.82
C LEU A 15 -3.70 -18.77 -9.65
N GLU A 16 -4.92 -19.11 -9.22
CA GLU A 16 -5.99 -18.14 -8.95
C GLU A 16 -5.65 -17.24 -7.75
N LYS A 17 -5.04 -17.78 -6.70
CA LYS A 17 -4.54 -16.97 -5.56
C LYS A 17 -3.44 -16.00 -5.98
N GLY A 18 -2.53 -16.41 -6.87
CA GLY A 18 -1.49 -15.54 -7.43
C GLY A 18 -2.08 -14.32 -8.14
N LYS A 19 -3.05 -14.55 -9.04
CA LYS A 19 -3.79 -13.48 -9.73
C LYS A 19 -4.54 -12.55 -8.77
N TYR A 20 -5.14 -13.08 -7.71
CA TYR A 20 -5.83 -12.25 -6.73
C TYR A 20 -4.87 -11.24 -6.04
N ILE A 21 -3.66 -11.69 -5.66
CA ILE A 21 -2.68 -10.82 -5.00
C ILE A 21 -2.15 -9.77 -5.98
N GLU A 22 -1.81 -10.17 -7.20
CA GLU A 22 -1.31 -9.24 -8.24
C GLU A 22 -2.33 -8.13 -8.53
N ASN A 23 -3.59 -8.50 -8.77
CA ASN A 23 -4.67 -7.55 -8.99
C ASN A 23 -4.87 -6.62 -7.79
N ARG A 24 -4.80 -7.14 -6.56
CA ARG A 24 -4.88 -6.31 -5.35
C ARG A 24 -3.74 -5.29 -5.31
N VAL A 25 -2.51 -5.73 -5.53
CA VAL A 25 -1.31 -4.87 -5.50
C VAL A 25 -1.45 -3.74 -6.53
N LEU A 26 -1.80 -4.06 -7.77
CA LEU A 26 -1.99 -3.07 -8.83
C LEU A 26 -3.12 -2.08 -8.50
N ASN A 27 -4.24 -2.56 -7.97
CA ASN A 27 -5.37 -1.70 -7.59
C ASN A 27 -5.01 -0.72 -6.46
N ILE A 28 -4.35 -1.21 -5.40
CA ILE A 28 -3.90 -0.38 -4.28
C ILE A 28 -2.90 0.67 -4.76
N VAL A 29 -1.91 0.28 -5.56
CA VAL A 29 -0.87 1.19 -6.06
C VAL A 29 -1.46 2.25 -6.97
N ASN A 30 -2.31 1.86 -7.93
CA ASN A 30 -3.00 2.80 -8.81
C ASN A 30 -3.86 3.78 -8.01
N TYR A 31 -4.54 3.31 -6.96
CA TYR A 31 -5.35 4.18 -6.10
C TYR A 31 -4.48 5.20 -5.34
N ILE A 32 -3.33 4.78 -4.80
CA ILE A 32 -2.42 5.69 -4.10
C ILE A 32 -1.85 6.74 -5.05
N ILE A 33 -1.41 6.34 -6.24
CA ILE A 33 -0.85 7.26 -7.23
C ILE A 33 -1.92 8.25 -7.70
N LYS A 34 -3.11 7.76 -8.10
CA LYS A 34 -4.19 8.59 -8.63
C LYS A 34 -4.72 9.62 -7.64
N ASN A 35 -4.81 9.25 -6.35
CA ASN A 35 -5.42 10.10 -5.33
C ASN A 35 -4.39 10.75 -4.40
N GLU A 36 -3.10 10.50 -4.61
CA GLU A 36 -1.97 10.94 -3.77
C GLU A 36 -2.15 10.66 -2.26
N VAL A 37 -2.88 9.60 -1.91
CA VAL A 37 -3.26 9.30 -0.53
C VAL A 37 -2.15 8.62 0.27
N THR A 38 -2.31 8.57 1.59
CA THR A 38 -1.41 7.83 2.47
C THR A 38 -1.71 6.33 2.50
N ILE A 39 -0.70 5.51 2.84
CA ILE A 39 -0.87 4.06 3.10
C ILE A 39 -2.01 3.77 4.08
N ARG A 40 -2.20 4.62 5.09
CA ARG A 40 -3.23 4.43 6.13
C ARG A 40 -4.63 4.68 5.58
N GLU A 41 -4.80 5.62 4.65
CA GLU A 41 -6.08 5.86 3.97
C GLU A 41 -6.39 4.74 3.00
N ALA A 42 -5.42 4.31 2.19
CA ALA A 42 -5.59 3.16 1.30
C ALA A 42 -5.97 1.90 2.08
N ALA A 43 -5.32 1.62 3.22
CA ALA A 43 -5.66 0.47 4.07
C ALA A 43 -7.14 0.45 4.49
N LYS A 44 -7.71 1.61 4.81
CA LYS A 44 -9.14 1.72 5.17
C LYS A 44 -10.05 1.44 3.98
N VAL A 45 -9.71 1.98 2.80
CA VAL A 45 -10.50 1.83 1.57
C VAL A 45 -10.54 0.38 1.10
N PHE A 46 -9.40 -0.30 1.14
CA PHE A 46 -9.29 -1.69 0.67
C PHE A 46 -9.58 -2.74 1.74
N GLY A 47 -9.93 -2.33 2.96
CA GLY A 47 -10.26 -3.26 4.05
C GLY A 47 -9.10 -4.18 4.46
N VAL A 48 -7.85 -3.73 4.29
CA VAL A 48 -6.64 -4.51 4.59
C VAL A 48 -5.79 -3.82 5.65
N SER A 49 -4.89 -4.58 6.27
CA SER A 49 -3.99 -4.01 7.26
C SER A 49 -3.02 -3.02 6.62
N LYS A 50 -2.59 -2.01 7.38
CA LYS A 50 -1.53 -1.07 6.97
C LYS A 50 -0.25 -1.80 6.52
N SER A 51 0.12 -2.88 7.22
CA SER A 51 1.32 -3.67 6.89
C SER A 51 1.16 -4.42 5.57
N THR A 52 -0.06 -4.87 5.26
CA THR A 52 -0.39 -5.48 3.96
C THR A 52 -0.21 -4.48 2.83
N VAL A 53 -0.77 -3.27 2.97
CA VAL A 53 -0.59 -2.19 1.99
C VAL A 53 0.87 -1.83 1.84
N TYR A 54 1.62 -1.74 2.95
CA TYR A 54 3.06 -1.45 2.89
C TYR A 54 3.79 -2.47 2.00
N LEU A 55 3.66 -3.77 2.29
CA LEU A 55 4.27 -4.83 1.49
C LEU A 55 3.82 -4.80 0.02
N ASP A 56 2.53 -4.51 -0.23
CA ASP A 56 1.99 -4.37 -1.58
C ASP A 56 2.66 -3.22 -2.34
N THR A 57 2.88 -2.08 -1.67
CA THR A 57 3.43 -0.86 -2.27
C THR A 57 4.96 -0.78 -2.29
N THR A 58 5.68 -1.61 -1.53
CA THR A 58 7.16 -1.59 -1.48
C THR A 58 7.79 -2.80 -2.13
N SER A 59 7.32 -4.00 -1.80
CA SER A 59 8.00 -5.24 -2.19
C SER A 59 7.30 -5.90 -3.37
N ARG A 60 5.99 -6.15 -3.26
CA ARG A 60 5.25 -6.89 -4.29
C ARG A 60 5.10 -6.10 -5.58
N ILE A 61 4.86 -4.79 -5.50
CA ILE A 61 4.81 -3.97 -6.71
C ILE A 61 6.16 -3.90 -7.42
N LEU A 62 7.29 -4.01 -6.71
CA LEU A 62 8.60 -4.02 -7.33
C LEU A 62 8.77 -5.27 -8.22
N GLU A 63 8.27 -6.41 -7.75
CA GLU A 63 8.28 -7.67 -8.52
C GLU A 63 7.32 -7.63 -9.72
N ILE A 64 6.18 -6.94 -9.60
CA ILE A 64 5.14 -6.88 -10.65
C ILE A 64 5.41 -5.77 -11.66
N ASN A 65 5.71 -4.55 -11.20
CA ASN A 65 5.91 -3.36 -12.03
C ASN A 65 6.84 -2.33 -11.32
N PRO A 66 8.15 -2.36 -11.62
CA PRO A 66 9.13 -1.43 -11.04
C PRO A 66 8.85 0.04 -11.32
N GLN A 67 8.24 0.38 -12.47
CA GLN A 67 7.93 1.78 -12.81
C GLN A 67 6.90 2.36 -11.84
N LYS A 68 5.82 1.61 -11.59
CA LYS A 68 4.81 2.01 -10.61
C LYS A 68 5.33 2.01 -9.17
N ALA A 69 6.31 1.16 -8.85
CA ALA A 69 6.97 1.18 -7.56
C ALA A 69 7.66 2.52 -7.28
N MET A 70 8.37 3.06 -8.28
CA MET A 70 9.00 4.39 -8.17
C MET A 70 7.97 5.52 -8.02
N GLU A 71 6.87 5.45 -8.78
CA GLU A 71 5.79 6.43 -8.70
C GLU A 71 5.13 6.46 -7.31
N VAL A 72 4.76 5.29 -6.77
CA VAL A 72 4.13 5.20 -5.46
C VAL A 72 5.09 5.63 -4.34
N GLU A 73 6.38 5.31 -4.46
CA GLU A 73 7.41 5.74 -3.52
C GLU A 73 7.51 7.26 -3.45
N LYS A 74 7.48 7.94 -4.60
CA LYS A 74 7.48 9.41 -4.68
C LYS A 74 6.30 10.02 -3.90
N ILE A 75 5.09 9.50 -4.09
CA ILE A 75 3.89 9.95 -3.37
C ILE A 75 4.03 9.72 -1.85
N ILE A 76 4.52 8.55 -1.45
CA ILE A 76 4.74 8.22 -0.04
C ILE A 76 5.75 9.19 0.59
N LEU A 77 6.85 9.49 -0.10
CA LEU A 77 7.88 10.41 0.37
C LEU A 77 7.34 11.83 0.51
N GLN A 78 6.58 12.32 -0.48
CA GLN A 78 5.89 13.61 -0.42
C GLN A 78 4.97 13.68 0.79
N ASN A 79 4.18 12.63 1.05
CA ASN A 79 3.28 12.56 2.19
C ASN A 79 4.03 12.54 3.53
N LYS A 80 5.19 11.88 3.61
CA LYS A 80 6.07 11.90 4.79
C LYS A 80 6.59 13.32 5.06
N SER A 81 6.99 14.05 4.02
CA SER A 81 7.44 15.44 4.13
C SER A 81 6.29 16.38 4.57
N LYS A 82 5.12 16.30 3.93
CA LYS A 82 3.91 17.06 4.32
C LYS A 82 3.57 16.83 5.80
N ARG A 83 3.66 15.58 6.29
CA ARG A 83 3.43 15.24 7.71
C ARG A 83 4.47 15.86 8.63
N ALA A 84 5.76 15.82 8.27
CA ALA A 84 6.81 16.43 9.08
C ALA A 84 6.56 17.93 9.27
N MET A 85 6.21 18.63 8.18
CA MET A 85 5.87 20.06 8.22
C MET A 85 4.66 20.35 9.12
N ARG A 86 3.60 19.54 9.03
CA ARG A 86 2.44 19.65 9.94
C ARG A 86 2.85 19.45 11.40
N GLY A 87 3.75 18.50 11.69
CA GLY A 87 4.27 18.25 13.03
C GLY A 87 5.13 19.40 13.60
N VAL A 88 5.88 20.11 12.75
CA VAL A 88 6.60 21.33 13.15
C VAL A 88 5.62 22.43 13.55
N LYS A 89 4.60 22.69 12.72
CA LYS A 89 3.54 23.68 13.02
C LYS A 89 2.83 23.36 14.34
N ALA A 90 2.43 22.10 14.54
CA ALA A 90 1.75 21.67 15.76
C ALA A 90 2.61 21.88 17.02
N ARG A 91 3.92 21.60 16.96
CA ARG A 91 4.85 21.87 18.08
C ARG A 91 4.97 23.36 18.38
N LYS A 92 5.07 24.22 17.36
CA LYS A 92 5.12 25.68 17.54
C LYS A 92 3.86 26.23 18.21
N ILE A 93 2.68 25.80 17.76
CA ILE A 93 1.39 26.18 18.36
C ILE A 93 1.35 25.75 19.84
N LYS A 94 1.74 24.51 20.14
CA LYS A 94 1.78 24.00 21.51
C LYS A 94 2.77 24.76 22.41
N SER A 95 3.88 25.24 21.86
CA SER A 95 4.84 26.06 22.61
C SER A 95 4.24 27.43 22.96
N LEU A 96 3.58 28.08 21.99
CA LEU A 96 3.00 29.42 22.17
C LEU A 96 1.79 29.41 23.11
N GLY A 97 0.99 28.34 23.08
CA GLY A 97 -0.16 28.17 23.98
C GLY A 97 0.19 27.72 25.39
N ARG A 98 1.48 27.50 25.71
CA ARG A 98 1.97 27.13 27.05
C ARG A 98 2.62 28.29 27.80
N THR A 99 2.81 29.43 27.13
CA THR A 99 3.42 30.66 27.67
C THR A 99 2.38 31.67 28.13
N SER A 100 1.22 31.22 28.62
CA SER A 100 0.16 32.06 29.18
C SER A 100 -0.24 31.56 30.56
#